data_AF-J1FBB5-F1
#
_entry.id   AF-J1FBB5-F1
#
_cell.length_a   1.000
_cell.length_b   1.000
_cell.length_c   1.000
_cell.angle_alpha   90.00
_cell.angle_beta   90.00
_cell.angle_gamma   90.00
#
_symmetry.space_group_name_H-M   'P 1'
#
loop_
_entity.id
_entity.type
_entity.pdbx_description
1 polymer ?
#
loop_
_entity_poly.entity_id
_entity_poly.type
_entity_poly.pdbx_seq_one_letter_code
_entity_poly.pdbx_strand_id
1 'polypeptide(L)'
;MKVKLVIDDLEFPVGYELLETIADRIGDYESLAELYQKLANSTNPAVRKAIAYYDKIPEDVVELLAKDNEPEVVERVLSNNIARVSEDTIRNIIENSPTTDILKAIVNRFDNLEVEEPNEILNLIIEKYGENLEVLGEIAESWEVPKFVLKKLAQHEDPDIVKKAKEALER
;
A
#
# COMPACT_ATOMS: atom_id res chain seq x y z
N MET A 1 11.39 21.11 2.26
CA MET A 1 12.03 21.33 0.93
C MET A 1 11.71 22.74 0.44
N LYS A 2 12.60 23.40 -0.33
CA LYS A 2 12.28 24.65 -1.03
C LYS A 2 12.19 24.37 -2.53
N VAL A 3 11.06 24.66 -3.15
CA VAL A 3 10.82 24.42 -4.58
C VAL A 3 10.52 25.76 -5.25
N LYS A 4 11.02 25.92 -6.48
CA LYS A 4 10.72 27.05 -7.35
C LYS A 4 10.32 26.52 -8.72
N LEU A 5 9.35 27.17 -9.35
CA LEU A 5 9.01 26.99 -10.75
C LEU A 5 9.78 28.04 -11.55
N VAL A 6 10.50 27.61 -12.58
CA VAL A 6 11.26 28.49 -13.46
C VAL A 6 10.57 28.52 -14.82
N ILE A 7 10.19 29.72 -15.28
CA ILE A 7 9.60 29.96 -16.61
C ILE A 7 10.46 31.06 -17.24
N ASP A 8 11.17 30.70 -18.31
CA ASP A 8 12.26 31.51 -18.87
C ASP A 8 13.28 31.86 -17.76
N ASP A 9 13.53 33.15 -17.51
CA ASP A 9 14.43 33.63 -16.45
C ASP A 9 13.69 34.03 -15.16
N LEU A 10 12.39 33.74 -15.06
CA LEU A 10 11.56 34.10 -13.91
C LEU A 10 11.41 32.92 -12.94
N GLU A 11 11.73 33.17 -11.66
CA GLU A 11 11.56 32.22 -10.58
C GLU A 11 10.32 32.53 -9.73
N PHE A 12 9.45 31.54 -9.56
CA PHE A 12 8.26 31.63 -8.73
C PHE A 12 8.38 30.65 -7.55
N PRO A 13 8.25 31.11 -6.29
CA PRO A 13 8.25 30.21 -5.14
C PRO A 13 7.02 29.28 -5.22
N VAL A 14 7.24 27.98 -5.05
CA VAL A 14 6.17 26.97 -5.07
C VAL A 14 5.89 26.55 -3.62
N GLY A 15 4.71 26.95 -3.13
CA GLY A 15 4.17 26.48 -1.86
C GLY A 15 3.66 25.04 -1.97
N TYR A 16 3.28 24.44 -0.85
CA TYR A 16 2.88 23.03 -0.84
C TYR A 16 1.64 22.72 -1.69
N GLU A 17 0.63 23.59 -1.69
CA GLU A 17 -0.61 23.40 -2.46
C GLU A 17 -0.33 23.31 -3.97
N LEU A 18 0.49 24.24 -4.48
CA LEU A 18 0.90 24.21 -5.89
C LEU A 18 1.83 23.02 -6.16
N LEU A 19 2.72 22.67 -5.22
CA LEU A 19 3.61 21.52 -5.39
C LEU A 19 2.85 20.20 -5.44
N GLU A 20 1.85 20.03 -4.59
CA GLU A 20 0.94 18.88 -4.59
C GLU A 20 0.20 18.82 -5.93
N THR A 21 -0.36 19.94 -6.39
CA THR A 21 -1.04 20.01 -7.69
C THR A 21 -0.12 19.62 -8.85
N ILE A 22 1.14 20.06 -8.80
CA ILE A 22 2.15 19.66 -9.79
C ILE A 22 2.42 18.16 -9.67
N ALA A 23 2.73 17.68 -8.47
CA ALA A 23 3.05 16.27 -8.20
C ALA A 23 1.92 15.32 -8.62
N ASP A 24 0.66 15.73 -8.50
CA ASP A 24 -0.52 14.97 -8.94
C ASP A 24 -0.67 14.92 -10.47
N ARG A 25 -0.07 15.88 -11.19
CA ARG A 25 -0.29 16.09 -12.64
C ARG A 25 0.96 15.97 -13.51
N ILE A 26 2.13 15.65 -12.95
CA ILE A 26 3.38 15.53 -13.73
C ILE A 26 3.37 14.35 -14.72
N GLY A 27 2.44 13.41 -14.55
CA GLY A 27 2.29 12.23 -15.40
C GLY A 27 3.19 11.08 -14.98
N ASP A 28 2.96 9.91 -15.59
CA ASP A 28 3.60 8.64 -15.22
C ASP A 28 4.65 8.21 -16.27
N TYR A 29 5.87 8.72 -16.09
CA TYR A 29 6.97 8.57 -17.05
C TYR A 29 8.28 8.23 -16.33
N GLU A 30 8.97 7.18 -16.78
CA GLU A 30 10.30 6.81 -16.26
C GLU A 30 11.33 7.95 -16.34
N SER A 31 11.21 8.83 -17.34
CA SER A 31 12.08 10.00 -17.49
C SER A 31 11.97 11.01 -16.34
N LEU A 32 10.97 10.87 -15.46
CA LEU A 32 10.79 11.69 -14.26
C LEU A 32 11.37 11.04 -12.99
N ALA A 33 12.14 9.95 -13.10
CA ALA A 33 12.74 9.23 -11.97
C ALA A 33 13.40 10.16 -10.92
N GLU A 34 14.27 11.07 -11.37
CA GLU A 34 14.94 12.02 -10.45
C GLU A 34 13.96 12.97 -9.76
N LEU A 35 12.89 13.37 -10.47
CA LEU A 35 11.85 14.24 -9.91
C LEU A 35 11.04 13.47 -8.88
N TYR A 36 10.61 12.23 -9.17
CA TYR A 36 9.91 11.38 -8.21
C TYR A 36 10.72 11.20 -6.93
N GLN A 37 12.03 10.93 -7.05
CA GLN A 37 12.88 10.77 -5.88
C GLN A 37 12.98 12.03 -5.02
N LYS A 38 13.05 13.23 -5.64
CA LYS A 38 13.02 14.49 -4.90
C LYS A 38 11.67 14.72 -4.21
N LEU A 39 10.56 14.45 -4.89
CA LEU A 39 9.22 14.68 -4.38
C LEU A 39 8.82 13.66 -3.30
N ALA A 40 9.30 12.42 -3.39
CA ALA A 40 9.12 11.40 -2.35
C ALA A 40 9.81 11.77 -1.03
N ASN A 41 10.83 12.65 -1.06
CA ASN A 41 11.47 13.21 0.13
C ASN A 41 10.81 14.53 0.60
N SER A 42 9.63 14.87 0.08
CA SER A 42 8.89 16.05 0.51
C SER A 42 8.48 15.95 1.98
N THR A 43 8.60 17.06 2.71
CA THR A 43 8.09 17.18 4.08
C THR A 43 6.57 17.23 4.14
N ASN A 44 5.88 17.42 3.01
CA ASN A 44 4.43 17.37 2.95
C ASN A 44 3.96 15.98 2.48
N PRO A 45 3.15 15.26 3.28
CA PRO A 45 2.69 13.92 2.94
C PRO A 45 1.73 13.86 1.74
N ALA A 46 0.97 14.92 1.46
CA ALA A 46 0.12 14.96 0.27
C ALA A 46 0.93 14.91 -1.03
N VAL A 47 2.10 15.57 -1.06
CA VAL A 47 3.05 15.46 -2.17
C VAL A 47 3.56 14.03 -2.29
N ARG A 48 3.97 13.39 -1.18
CA ARG A 48 4.47 12.02 -1.20
C ARG A 48 3.40 11.01 -1.64
N LYS A 49 2.16 11.18 -1.16
CA LYS A 49 0.99 10.39 -1.57
C LYS A 49 0.71 10.53 -3.06
N ALA A 50 0.87 11.72 -3.64
CA ALA A 50 0.74 11.92 -5.07
C ALA A 50 1.79 11.12 -5.85
N ILE A 51 3.04 11.05 -5.37
CA ILE A 51 4.08 10.23 -6.00
C ILE A 51 3.77 8.74 -5.89
N ALA A 52 3.26 8.27 -4.75
CA ALA A 52 2.89 6.86 -4.54
C ALA A 52 1.78 6.35 -5.49
N TYR A 53 1.07 7.25 -6.18
CA TYR A 53 0.04 6.88 -7.16
C TYR A 53 0.61 6.40 -8.50
N TYR A 54 1.84 6.76 -8.84
CA TYR A 54 2.42 6.45 -10.14
C TYR A 54 3.06 5.06 -10.17
N ASP A 55 2.93 4.36 -11.30
CA ASP A 55 3.43 2.99 -11.47
C ASP A 55 4.90 2.96 -11.90
N LYS A 56 5.39 4.01 -12.57
CA LYS A 56 6.77 4.08 -13.10
C LYS A 56 7.74 4.83 -12.18
N ILE A 57 7.40 4.98 -10.90
CA ILE A 57 8.35 5.48 -9.92
C ILE A 57 9.48 4.46 -9.72
N PRO A 58 10.73 4.88 -9.47
CA PRO A 58 11.85 3.97 -9.22
C PRO A 58 11.63 3.02 -8.03
N GLU A 59 12.29 1.86 -8.04
CA GLU A 59 12.14 0.83 -6.99
C GLU A 59 12.52 1.32 -5.60
N ASP A 60 13.61 2.09 -5.51
CA ASP A 60 14.06 2.70 -4.27
C ASP A 60 13.08 3.78 -3.76
N VAL A 61 12.31 4.40 -4.65
CA VAL A 61 11.22 5.32 -4.30
C VAL A 61 9.99 4.56 -3.80
N VAL A 62 9.62 3.43 -4.40
CA VAL A 62 8.57 2.54 -3.87
C VAL A 62 8.92 2.12 -2.43
N GLU A 63 10.13 1.61 -2.23
CA GLU A 63 10.64 1.17 -0.93
C GLU A 63 10.68 2.28 0.11
N LEU A 64 11.08 3.49 -0.30
CA LEU A 64 11.07 4.66 0.57
C LEU A 64 9.65 5.00 1.04
N LEU A 65 8.68 5.02 0.11
CA LEU A 65 7.30 5.40 0.40
C LEU A 65 6.51 4.27 1.09
N ALA A 66 6.90 3.00 0.93
CA ALA A 66 6.33 1.88 1.70
C ALA A 66 6.70 1.97 3.19
N LYS A 67 7.83 2.63 3.52
CA LYS A 67 8.30 2.88 4.89
C LYS A 67 7.88 4.26 5.41
N ASP A 68 6.96 4.92 4.71
CA ASP A 68 6.50 6.26 5.08
C ASP A 68 5.81 6.24 6.45
N ASN A 69 5.89 7.37 7.16
CA ASN A 69 5.28 7.49 8.47
C ASN A 69 3.79 7.85 8.39
N GLU A 70 3.28 8.27 7.23
CA GLU A 70 1.87 8.54 7.04
C GLU A 70 1.11 7.36 6.42
N PRO A 71 0.10 6.81 7.11
CA PRO A 71 -0.63 5.64 6.65
C PRO A 71 -1.21 5.76 5.24
N GLU A 72 -1.73 6.94 4.87
CA GLU A 72 -2.31 7.16 3.53
C GLU A 72 -1.27 7.05 2.41
N VAL A 73 0.02 7.33 2.69
CA VAL A 73 1.11 7.16 1.72
C VAL A 73 1.40 5.68 1.57
N VAL A 74 1.54 4.95 2.68
CA VAL A 74 1.81 3.50 2.70
C VAL A 74 0.68 2.74 2.01
N GLU A 75 -0.58 3.02 2.38
CA GLU A 75 -1.77 2.44 1.75
C GLU A 75 -1.76 2.67 0.24
N ARG A 76 -1.39 3.87 -0.21
CA ARG A 76 -1.32 4.21 -1.64
C ARG A 76 -0.24 3.41 -2.36
N VAL A 77 0.93 3.20 -1.73
CA VAL A 77 1.99 2.34 -2.28
C VAL A 77 1.50 0.91 -2.40
N LEU A 78 0.94 0.33 -1.33
CA LEU A 78 0.41 -1.03 -1.33
C LEU A 78 -0.72 -1.20 -2.36
N SER A 79 -1.52 -0.17 -2.58
CA SER A 79 -2.63 -0.22 -3.53
C SER A 79 -2.21 -0.15 -5.00
N ASN A 80 -1.00 0.29 -5.35
CA ASN A 80 -0.55 0.40 -6.74
C ASN A 80 0.70 -0.42 -7.04
N ASN A 81 1.65 -0.45 -6.12
CA ASN A 81 3.02 -0.90 -6.31
C ASN A 81 3.42 -2.07 -5.38
N ILE A 82 2.48 -2.81 -4.77
CA ILE A 82 2.83 -3.86 -3.78
C ILE A 82 3.77 -4.96 -4.31
N ALA A 83 3.68 -5.29 -5.60
CA ALA A 83 4.58 -6.25 -6.27
C ALA A 83 6.05 -5.83 -6.18
N ARG A 84 6.31 -4.55 -5.93
CA ARG A 84 7.61 -3.90 -5.90
C ARG A 84 8.03 -3.52 -4.47
N VAL A 85 7.28 -4.00 -3.48
CA VAL A 85 7.62 -3.84 -2.06
C VAL A 85 8.21 -5.16 -1.57
N SER A 86 9.41 -5.08 -1.01
CA SER A 86 10.11 -6.22 -0.42
C SER A 86 9.31 -6.89 0.69
N GLU A 87 9.47 -8.20 0.81
CA GLU A 87 8.81 -9.00 1.85
C GLU A 87 9.13 -8.48 3.26
N ASP A 88 10.39 -8.15 3.54
CA ASP A 88 10.81 -7.57 4.82
C ASP A 88 10.05 -6.27 5.14
N THR A 89 9.82 -5.43 4.13
CA THR A 89 9.08 -4.18 4.30
C THR A 89 7.60 -4.45 4.55
N ILE A 90 6.98 -5.37 3.82
CA ILE A 90 5.58 -5.79 4.06
C ILE A 90 5.42 -6.34 5.49
N ARG A 91 6.32 -7.23 5.92
CA ARG A 91 6.32 -7.77 7.30
C ARG A 91 6.48 -6.66 8.33
N ASN A 92 7.42 -5.73 8.11
CA ASN A 92 7.62 -4.59 9.00
C ASN A 92 6.38 -3.67 9.08
N ILE A 93 5.68 -3.43 7.97
CA ILE A 93 4.42 -2.65 7.94
C ILE A 93 3.37 -3.34 8.81
N ILE A 94 3.16 -4.65 8.62
CA ILE A 94 2.22 -5.46 9.40
C ILE A 94 2.62 -5.48 10.88
N GLU A 95 3.91 -5.43 11.19
CA GLU A 95 4.36 -5.47 12.58
C GLU A 95 4.19 -4.15 13.33
N ASN A 96 4.43 -3.02 12.67
CA ASN A 96 4.72 -1.75 13.33
C ASN A 96 3.76 -0.61 13.00
N SER A 97 2.98 -0.69 11.93
CA SER A 97 2.05 0.40 11.55
C SER A 97 0.78 -0.07 10.83
N PRO A 98 0.06 -1.11 11.29
CA PRO A 98 -1.13 -1.59 10.59
C PRO A 98 -2.37 -0.82 11.02
N THR A 99 -2.85 0.05 10.13
CA THR A 99 -4.26 0.44 10.14
C THR A 99 -5.08 -0.67 9.47
N THR A 100 -6.38 -0.72 9.75
CA THR A 100 -7.30 -1.64 9.04
C THR A 100 -7.19 -1.45 7.53
N ASP A 101 -7.07 -0.21 7.05
CA ASP A 101 -6.95 0.10 5.61
C ASP A 101 -5.64 -0.44 5.00
N ILE A 102 -4.52 -0.34 5.72
CA ILE A 102 -3.24 -0.95 5.28
C ILE A 102 -3.37 -2.47 5.17
N LEU A 103 -3.97 -3.11 6.17
CA LEU A 103 -4.16 -4.57 6.14
C LEU A 103 -5.06 -4.98 4.98
N LYS A 104 -6.16 -4.25 4.74
CA LYS A 104 -7.04 -4.47 3.60
C LYS A 104 -6.34 -4.24 2.27
N ALA A 105 -5.48 -3.22 2.15
CA ALA A 105 -4.70 -2.99 0.93
C ALA A 105 -3.80 -4.20 0.59
N ILE A 106 -3.16 -4.81 1.59
CA ILE A 106 -2.36 -6.03 1.41
C ILE A 106 -3.25 -7.20 0.98
N VAL A 107 -4.37 -7.43 1.67
CA VAL A 107 -5.29 -8.54 1.37
C VAL A 107 -5.91 -8.41 -0.03
N ASN A 108 -6.27 -7.20 -0.43
CA ASN A 108 -6.89 -6.92 -1.72
C ASN A 108 -5.93 -7.05 -2.90
N ARG A 109 -4.62 -6.98 -2.64
CA ARG A 109 -3.58 -7.16 -3.65
C ARG A 109 -2.71 -8.38 -3.36
N PHE A 110 -3.24 -9.34 -2.61
CA PHE A 110 -2.52 -10.54 -2.18
C PHE A 110 -1.93 -11.34 -3.35
N ASP A 111 -2.70 -11.45 -4.43
CA ASP A 111 -2.33 -12.09 -5.70
C ASP A 111 -1.19 -11.39 -6.45
N ASN A 112 -0.94 -10.12 -6.13
CA ASN A 112 0.13 -9.32 -6.72
C ASN A 112 1.37 -9.27 -5.82
N LEU A 113 1.42 -10.03 -4.72
CA LEU A 113 2.61 -10.12 -3.89
C LEU A 113 3.71 -10.91 -4.61
N GLU A 114 4.80 -10.25 -4.99
CA GLU A 114 6.01 -10.90 -5.50
C GLU A 114 6.99 -11.19 -4.35
N VAL A 115 6.58 -12.06 -3.42
CA VAL A 115 7.35 -12.46 -2.23
C VAL A 115 7.57 -13.98 -2.19
N GLU A 116 8.51 -14.46 -1.37
CA GLU A 116 8.85 -15.90 -1.34
C GLU A 116 7.72 -16.72 -0.72
N GLU A 117 7.14 -16.23 0.38
CA GLU A 117 6.11 -16.93 1.15
C GLU A 117 4.84 -16.07 1.32
N PRO A 118 4.05 -15.83 0.26
CA PRO A 118 2.87 -14.96 0.33
C PRO A 118 1.86 -15.47 1.38
N ASN A 119 1.68 -16.78 1.48
CA ASN A 119 0.79 -17.39 2.47
C ASN A 119 1.18 -17.06 3.92
N GLU A 120 2.47 -16.88 4.21
CA GLU A 120 2.93 -16.50 5.54
C GLU A 120 2.60 -15.04 5.87
N ILE A 121 2.43 -14.18 4.86
CA ILE A 121 1.90 -12.82 5.05
C ILE A 121 0.45 -12.87 5.55
N LEU A 122 -0.41 -13.71 4.96
CA LEU A 122 -1.78 -13.88 5.46
C LEU A 122 -1.83 -14.51 6.85
N ASN A 123 -0.99 -15.52 7.11
CA ASN A 123 -0.89 -16.12 8.44
C ASN A 123 -0.49 -15.07 9.48
N LEU A 124 0.52 -14.25 9.18
CA LEU A 124 0.97 -13.17 10.05
C LEU A 124 -0.16 -12.17 10.36
N ILE A 125 -0.93 -11.76 9.34
CA ILE A 125 -2.08 -10.87 9.52
C ILE A 125 -3.13 -11.53 10.43
N ILE A 126 -3.49 -12.79 10.19
CA ILE A 126 -4.50 -13.51 10.99
C ILE A 126 -4.02 -13.73 12.43
N GLU A 127 -2.74 -14.02 12.64
CA GLU A 127 -2.17 -14.26 13.96
C GLU A 127 -2.12 -12.98 14.81
N LYS A 128 -1.75 -11.85 14.21
CA LYS A 128 -1.70 -10.56 14.92
C LYS A 128 -3.05 -9.85 15.02
N TYR A 129 -3.89 -9.96 14.00
CA TYR A 129 -5.12 -9.17 13.83
C TYR A 129 -6.36 -10.05 13.69
N GLY A 130 -6.32 -11.28 14.20
CA GLY A 130 -7.44 -12.22 14.17
C GLY A 130 -8.70 -11.77 14.93
N GLU A 131 -8.62 -10.73 15.75
CA GLU A 131 -9.79 -10.12 16.40
C GLU A 131 -10.40 -8.98 15.54
N ASN A 132 -9.72 -8.55 14.48
CA ASN A 132 -10.21 -7.52 13.57
C ASN A 132 -11.15 -8.14 12.53
N LEU A 133 -12.45 -8.16 12.85
CA LEU A 133 -13.49 -8.75 12.00
C LEU A 133 -13.58 -8.11 10.61
N GLU A 134 -13.22 -6.83 10.46
CA GLU A 134 -13.21 -6.19 9.14
C GLU A 134 -12.13 -6.78 8.25
N VAL A 135 -10.91 -6.96 8.77
CA VAL A 135 -9.80 -7.59 8.05
C VAL A 135 -10.08 -9.06 7.77
N LEU A 136 -10.61 -9.80 8.76
CA LEU A 136 -10.98 -11.20 8.54
C LEU A 136 -12.09 -11.36 7.50
N GLY A 137 -13.05 -10.43 7.48
CA GLY A 137 -14.09 -10.37 6.47
C GLY A 137 -13.51 -10.16 5.07
N GLU A 138 -12.58 -9.23 4.92
CA GLU A 138 -11.86 -8.98 3.66
C GLU A 138 -11.10 -10.24 3.19
N ILE A 139 -10.38 -10.90 4.09
CA ILE A 139 -9.67 -12.16 3.77
C ILE A 139 -10.66 -13.25 3.32
N ALA A 140 -11.80 -13.37 4.01
CA ALA A 140 -12.81 -14.36 3.67
C ALA A 140 -13.51 -14.07 2.33
N GLU A 141 -13.58 -12.82 1.89
CA GLU A 141 -14.21 -12.43 0.63
C GLU A 141 -13.26 -12.43 -0.57
N SER A 142 -11.96 -12.30 -0.32
CA SER A 142 -10.91 -12.28 -1.34
C SER A 142 -10.82 -13.59 -2.12
N TRP A 143 -10.82 -13.47 -3.45
CA TRP A 143 -10.94 -14.59 -4.39
C TRP A 143 -9.67 -15.45 -4.44
N GLU A 144 -8.52 -14.83 -4.20
CA GLU A 144 -7.20 -15.45 -4.39
C GLU A 144 -6.63 -16.00 -3.08
N VAL A 145 -7.39 -15.93 -1.98
CA VAL A 145 -6.97 -16.46 -0.67
C VAL A 145 -6.98 -18.00 -0.70
N PRO A 146 -5.91 -18.66 -0.20
CA PRO A 146 -5.82 -20.11 -0.21
C PRO A 146 -6.94 -20.80 0.58
N LYS A 147 -7.44 -21.93 0.05
CA LYS A 147 -8.51 -22.71 0.71
C LYS A 147 -8.19 -23.15 2.13
N PHE A 148 -6.92 -23.33 2.51
CA PHE A 148 -6.56 -23.69 3.89
C PHE A 148 -6.80 -22.52 4.87
N VAL A 149 -6.58 -21.28 4.42
CA VAL A 149 -6.89 -20.06 5.20
C VAL A 149 -8.41 -19.96 5.37
N LEU A 150 -9.17 -20.12 4.28
CA LEU A 150 -10.65 -20.12 4.36
C LEU A 150 -11.19 -21.21 5.28
N LYS A 151 -10.58 -22.42 5.29
CA LYS A 151 -10.94 -23.48 6.25
C LYS A 151 -10.67 -23.11 7.70
N LYS A 152 -9.62 -22.33 7.98
CA LYS A 152 -9.33 -21.77 9.32
C LYS A 152 -10.41 -20.76 9.71
N LEU A 153 -10.76 -19.83 8.81
CA LEU A 153 -11.81 -18.83 9.05
C LEU A 153 -13.21 -19.44 9.16
N ALA A 154 -13.49 -20.55 8.48
CA ALA A 154 -14.76 -21.29 8.61
C ALA A 154 -14.98 -21.93 10.00
N GLN A 155 -13.97 -21.89 10.87
CA GLN A 155 -14.02 -22.34 12.26
C GLN A 155 -13.97 -21.16 13.25
N HIS A 156 -14.02 -19.92 12.77
CA HIS A 156 -14.00 -18.73 13.60
C HIS A 156 -15.24 -18.66 14.52
N GLU A 157 -15.15 -17.94 15.63
CA GLU A 157 -16.28 -17.80 16.57
C GLU A 157 -17.38 -16.88 16.04
N ASP A 158 -16.99 -15.89 15.24
CA ASP A 158 -17.91 -14.95 14.60
C ASP A 158 -18.71 -15.60 13.45
N PRO A 159 -20.06 -15.62 13.52
CA PRO A 159 -20.89 -16.26 12.51
C PRO A 159 -20.80 -15.64 11.11
N ASP A 160 -20.53 -14.33 11.00
CA ASP A 160 -20.40 -13.65 9.71
C ASP A 160 -19.11 -14.07 9.01
N ILE A 161 -17.99 -14.14 9.74
CA ILE A 161 -16.72 -14.67 9.24
C ILE A 161 -16.87 -16.11 8.76
N VAL A 162 -17.51 -16.96 9.57
CA VAL A 162 -17.76 -18.37 9.21
C VAL A 162 -18.59 -18.48 7.93
N LYS A 163 -19.63 -17.65 7.80
CA LYS A 163 -20.50 -17.63 6.63
C LYS A 163 -19.70 -17.23 5.39
N LYS A 164 -19.00 -16.10 5.42
CA LYS A 164 -18.19 -15.60 4.30
C LYS A 164 -17.15 -16.62 3.85
N ALA A 165 -16.43 -17.22 4.80
CA ALA A 165 -15.41 -18.21 4.49
C ALA A 165 -15.98 -19.48 3.85
N LYS A 166 -17.17 -19.93 4.27
CA LYS A 166 -17.87 -21.07 3.63
C LYS A 166 -18.35 -20.73 2.23
N GLU A 167 -18.95 -19.56 2.03
CA GLU A 167 -19.38 -19.08 0.71
C GLU A 167 -18.19 -18.97 -0.24
N ALA A 168 -17.03 -18.51 0.23
CA ALA A 168 -15.81 -18.45 -0.57
C ALA A 168 -15.20 -19.83 -0.89
N LEU A 169 -15.33 -20.82 -0.01
CA LEU A 169 -14.86 -22.20 -0.26
C LEU A 169 -15.64 -22.91 -1.37
N GLU A 170 -16.89 -22.49 -1.60
CA GLU A 170 -17.80 -23.02 -2.61
C GLU A 170 -17.58 -22.43 -4.02
N ARG A 171 -16.80 -21.34 -4.12
CA ARG A 171 -16.33 -20.76 -5.38
C ARG A 171 -15.25 -21.66 -6.01
#